data_AF-A0AAU1NZE2-F1
#
_entry.id   AF-A0AAU1NZE2-F1
#
_cell.length_a   1.000
_cell.length_b   1.000
_cell.length_c   1.000
_cell.angle_alpha   90.00
_cell.angle_beta   90.00
_cell.angle_gamma   90.00
#
_symmetry.space_group_name_H-M   'P 1'
#
loop_
_entity.id
_entity.type
_entity.pdbx_description
1 polymer ?
#
loop_
_entity_poly.entity_id
_entity_poly.type
_entity_poly.pdbx_seq_one_letter_code
_entity_poly.pdbx_strand_id
1 'polypeptide(L)'
;MQEAGRPHHDRLGEPLVDERKLGVTPKGKPERLATYPGVYVLPRGEHGTVVAMAESNRGRQYAYDPAPGAAGPLKPGGYYPMLNKGSRSYPTYGSQVLLPLTPCRPGATARVLVVGGQGDAGPDHRSLSPGQRTTNTAEILGIDTARPLDAQPKWRAPKGNPGHLAHSRVLCGTTLLAYGTVLVSGGAANRWDDQNRVPVNDAELFGPATETFTPAAKAATDRRTTRPSCSSSTERCSRQKEFTVTVSGATVGKVPGRARLAIVRLGSATHGNDTDQRYVWLPPAGWAATGKDWSITAKALGNPAAAPPGYYQLIAVDAAGTPSPGRMVRATA
;
A
#
# COMPACT_ATOMS: atom_id res chain seq x y z
N MET A 1 4.28 25.42 -46.42
CA MET A 1 4.05 24.06 -45.87
C MET A 1 4.68 24.02 -44.49
N GLN A 2 3.85 23.97 -43.44
CA GLN A 2 4.30 23.75 -42.06
C GLN A 2 4.61 22.25 -41.91
N GLU A 3 5.84 21.90 -41.53
CA GLU A 3 6.14 20.56 -41.05
C GLU A 3 5.40 20.33 -39.71
N ALA A 4 4.46 19.39 -39.74
CA ALA A 4 3.75 18.93 -38.55
C ALA A 4 4.74 18.26 -37.58
N GLY A 5 4.75 18.76 -36.33
CA GLY A 5 5.63 18.31 -35.26
C GLY A 5 5.47 16.83 -34.95
N ARG A 6 6.60 16.11 -34.99
CA ARG A 6 6.71 14.70 -34.57
C ARG A 6 6.37 14.55 -33.09
N PRO A 7 5.70 13.47 -32.67
CA PRO A 7 5.47 13.19 -31.25
C PRO A 7 6.82 12.99 -30.52
N HIS A 8 6.99 13.63 -29.36
CA HIS A 8 8.15 13.41 -28.50
C HIS A 8 8.08 11.99 -27.90
N HIS A 9 9.08 11.15 -28.17
CA HIS A 9 9.28 9.84 -27.54
C HIS A 9 10.43 9.90 -26.53
N ASP A 10 10.41 9.06 -25.50
CA ASP A 10 11.58 8.76 -24.64
C ASP A 10 12.60 7.88 -25.42
N ARG A 11 13.84 7.74 -24.93
CA ARG A 11 14.91 6.87 -25.44
C ARG A 11 14.51 5.40 -25.62
N LEU A 12 13.32 4.99 -25.17
CA LEU A 12 12.75 3.64 -25.33
C LEU A 12 11.48 3.58 -26.19
N GLY A 13 11.06 4.67 -26.86
CA GLY A 13 10.01 4.62 -27.89
C GLY A 13 8.56 4.45 -27.41
N GLU A 14 8.30 4.24 -26.11
CA GLU A 14 6.95 4.02 -25.58
C GLU A 14 6.04 5.28 -25.62
N PRO A 15 4.73 5.13 -25.88
CA PRO A 15 3.81 6.26 -25.99
C PRO A 15 3.53 6.93 -24.62
N LEU A 16 3.68 8.26 -24.61
CA LEU A 16 3.56 9.11 -23.42
C LEU A 16 2.09 9.36 -23.02
N VAL A 17 1.76 9.19 -21.73
CA VAL A 17 0.49 9.66 -21.16
C VAL A 17 0.69 11.09 -20.62
N ASP A 18 0.05 12.05 -21.29
CA ASP A 18 0.01 13.46 -20.90
C ASP A 18 -1.09 13.66 -19.84
N GLU A 19 -0.77 14.32 -18.72
CA GLU A 19 -1.75 14.64 -17.66
C GLU A 19 -2.96 15.44 -18.17
N ARG A 20 -2.81 16.19 -19.27
CA ARG A 20 -3.94 16.89 -19.94
C ARG A 20 -4.98 15.92 -20.49
N LYS A 21 -4.59 14.69 -20.82
CA LYS A 21 -5.52 13.62 -21.24
C LYS A 21 -6.29 13.01 -20.08
N LEU A 22 -5.92 13.31 -18.82
CA LEU A 22 -6.61 12.90 -17.60
C LEU A 22 -7.58 13.97 -17.07
N GLY A 23 -7.80 15.07 -17.81
CA GLY A 23 -8.80 16.10 -17.47
C GLY A 23 -8.42 17.01 -16.30
N VAL A 24 -7.17 16.98 -15.83
CA VAL A 24 -6.67 17.88 -14.79
C VAL A 24 -6.01 19.07 -15.49
N THR A 25 -6.41 20.29 -15.13
CA THR A 25 -5.71 21.51 -15.56
C THR A 25 -4.95 22.06 -14.36
N PRO A 26 -3.69 21.66 -14.09
CA PRO A 26 -2.88 22.38 -13.12
C PRO A 26 -2.55 23.75 -13.69
N LYS A 27 -2.63 24.81 -12.88
CA LYS A 27 -1.89 26.05 -13.20
C LYS A 27 -0.39 25.71 -13.14
N GLY A 28 0.24 25.44 -14.27
CA GLY A 28 1.65 25.04 -14.36
C GLY A 28 1.99 24.23 -15.61
N LYS A 29 3.28 23.93 -15.81
CA LYS A 29 3.71 23.01 -16.88
C LYS A 29 3.13 21.61 -16.62
N PRO A 30 2.71 20.85 -17.65
CA PRO A 30 2.27 19.47 -17.48
C PRO A 30 3.37 18.67 -16.78
N GLU A 31 3.09 18.08 -15.63
CA GLU A 31 4.02 17.14 -15.02
C GLU A 31 3.75 15.75 -15.61
N ARG A 32 4.79 14.94 -15.79
CA ARG A 32 4.64 13.58 -16.27
C ARG A 32 4.25 12.68 -15.11
N LEU A 33 3.47 11.62 -15.36
CA LEU A 33 3.30 10.54 -14.40
C LEU A 33 4.67 9.91 -14.11
N ALA A 34 4.87 9.49 -12.86
CA ALA A 34 6.06 8.77 -12.48
C ALA A 34 6.10 7.38 -13.14
N THR A 35 7.29 6.82 -13.36
CA THR A 35 7.45 5.49 -13.99
C THR A 35 6.83 4.38 -13.14
N TYR A 36 6.90 4.49 -11.81
CA TYR A 36 6.37 3.49 -10.87
C TYR A 36 5.47 4.14 -9.81
N PRO A 37 4.25 4.59 -10.18
CA PRO A 37 3.31 5.13 -9.22
C PRO A 37 2.76 3.99 -8.34
N GLY A 38 2.57 4.25 -7.06
CA GLY A 38 1.80 3.35 -6.20
C GLY A 38 0.34 3.61 -6.46
N VAL A 39 -0.39 2.59 -6.90
CA VAL A 39 -1.81 2.71 -7.24
C VAL A 39 -2.62 1.87 -6.27
N TYR A 40 -3.63 2.48 -5.68
CA TYR A 40 -4.48 1.88 -4.65
C TYR A 40 -5.95 2.04 -5.04
N VAL A 41 -6.65 0.91 -5.13
CA VAL A 41 -8.10 0.86 -5.33
C VAL A 41 -8.78 0.73 -3.97
N LEU A 42 -9.57 1.73 -3.60
CA LEU A 42 -10.17 1.90 -2.28
C LEU A 42 -11.70 2.08 -2.38
N PRO A 43 -12.48 1.62 -1.38
CA PRO A 43 -13.93 1.82 -1.36
C PRO A 43 -14.30 3.29 -1.21
N ARG A 44 -15.43 3.73 -1.79
CA ARG A 44 -16.05 5.05 -1.60
C ARG A 44 -17.55 4.89 -1.36
N GLY A 45 -17.99 5.05 -0.11
CA GLY A 45 -19.38 4.71 0.24
C GLY A 45 -19.70 3.24 -0.08
N GLU A 46 -20.97 2.94 -0.32
CA GLU A 46 -21.44 1.56 -0.54
C GLU A 46 -20.98 0.98 -1.88
N HIS A 47 -21.01 1.79 -2.95
CA HIS A 47 -20.78 1.31 -4.32
C HIS A 47 -19.68 2.06 -5.09
N GLY A 48 -19.19 3.18 -4.58
CA GLY A 48 -18.16 3.96 -5.25
C GLY A 48 -16.76 3.39 -5.05
N THR A 49 -15.83 3.85 -5.88
CA THR A 49 -14.41 3.49 -5.81
C THR A 49 -13.54 4.75 -5.93
N VAL A 50 -12.47 4.80 -5.15
CA VAL A 50 -11.36 5.77 -5.32
C VAL A 50 -10.16 5.03 -5.90
N VAL A 51 -9.55 5.61 -6.92
CA VAL A 51 -8.18 5.27 -7.32
C VAL A 51 -7.27 6.32 -6.73
N ALA A 52 -6.50 5.94 -5.73
CA ALA A 52 -5.50 6.80 -5.11
C ALA A 52 -4.12 6.44 -5.64
N MET A 53 -3.32 7.45 -5.95
CA MET A 53 -1.95 7.31 -6.41
C MET A 53 -1.02 8.03 -5.46
N ALA A 54 0.11 7.40 -5.13
CA ALA A 54 1.27 8.05 -4.55
C ALA A 54 2.42 7.93 -5.55
N GLU A 55 2.91 9.06 -6.03
CA GLU A 55 3.90 9.10 -7.10
C GLU A 55 4.89 10.25 -6.88
N SER A 56 6.16 10.04 -7.23
CA SER A 56 7.27 10.99 -7.05
C SER A 56 7.28 11.66 -5.67
N ASN A 57 6.57 12.76 -5.48
CA ASN A 57 6.45 13.52 -4.24
C ASN A 57 5.02 14.08 -4.07
N ARG A 58 4.01 13.34 -4.53
CA ARG A 58 2.61 13.76 -4.53
C ARG A 58 1.64 12.60 -4.37
N GLY A 59 0.46 12.92 -3.88
CA GLY A 59 -0.72 12.09 -3.92
C GLY A 59 -1.71 12.62 -4.95
N ARG A 60 -2.29 11.75 -5.77
CA ARG A 60 -3.45 12.06 -6.62
C ARG A 60 -4.60 11.14 -6.28
N GLN A 61 -5.82 11.64 -6.41
CA GLN A 61 -7.02 10.83 -6.17
C GLN A 61 -8.00 11.02 -7.31
N TYR A 62 -8.64 9.93 -7.71
CA TYR A 62 -9.66 9.91 -8.75
C TYR A 62 -10.88 9.17 -8.23
N ALA A 63 -12.07 9.71 -8.48
CA ALA A 63 -13.28 8.91 -8.37
C ALA A 63 -13.35 8.01 -9.59
N TYR A 64 -13.64 6.73 -9.38
CA TYR A 64 -13.87 5.78 -10.45
C TYR A 64 -15.36 5.62 -10.68
N ASP A 65 -15.80 6.01 -11.86
CA ASP A 65 -17.15 5.86 -12.36
C ASP A 65 -17.11 4.93 -13.58
N PRO A 66 -17.57 3.67 -13.46
CA PRO A 66 -17.53 2.72 -14.57
C PRO A 66 -18.56 3.04 -15.66
N ALA A 67 -19.44 4.03 -15.48
CA ALA A 67 -20.42 4.40 -16.50
C ALA A 67 -19.72 4.83 -17.80
N PRO A 68 -20.11 4.31 -18.98
CA PRO A 68 -19.54 4.72 -20.25
C PRO A 68 -19.77 6.22 -20.50
N GLY A 69 -18.70 6.97 -20.76
CA GLY A 69 -18.77 8.39 -21.11
C GLY A 69 -17.51 8.87 -21.85
N ALA A 70 -17.62 9.98 -22.57
CA ALA A 70 -16.56 10.50 -23.46
C ALA A 70 -15.23 10.85 -22.76
N ALA A 71 -15.24 11.04 -21.44
CA ALA A 71 -14.08 11.43 -20.64
C ALA A 71 -13.40 10.26 -19.89
N GLY A 72 -13.79 9.02 -20.18
CA GLY A 72 -13.26 7.84 -19.49
C GLY A 72 -13.74 7.70 -18.03
N PRO A 73 -13.39 6.58 -17.36
CA PRO A 73 -13.96 6.21 -16.07
C PRO A 73 -13.31 6.89 -14.86
N LEU A 74 -12.18 7.58 -15.04
CA LEU A 74 -11.50 8.29 -13.96
C LEU A 74 -11.90 9.77 -13.95
N LYS A 75 -12.51 10.21 -12.84
CA LYS A 75 -12.84 11.61 -12.61
C LYS A 75 -11.82 12.21 -11.63
N PRO A 76 -11.07 13.26 -12.01
CA PRO A 76 -10.12 13.89 -11.11
C PRO A 76 -10.73 14.33 -9.79
N GLY A 77 -10.00 14.07 -8.71
CA GLY A 77 -10.27 14.56 -7.37
C GLY A 77 -9.19 15.55 -6.94
N GLY A 78 -8.38 15.17 -5.96
CA GLY A 78 -7.40 16.05 -5.33
C GLY A 78 -5.95 15.80 -5.70
N TYR A 79 -5.14 16.84 -5.47
CA TYR A 79 -3.69 16.86 -5.57
C TYR A 79 -3.09 17.20 -4.20
N TYR A 80 -2.16 16.38 -3.73
CA TYR A 80 -1.60 16.47 -2.38
C TYR A 80 -0.08 16.39 -2.43
N PRO A 81 0.66 17.51 -2.36
CA PRO A 81 2.13 17.46 -2.33
C PRO A 81 2.62 16.84 -1.02
N MET A 82 3.66 16.01 -1.12
CA MET A 82 4.38 15.45 0.03
C MET A 82 5.19 16.53 0.75
N LEU A 83 5.59 16.25 1.99
CA LEU A 83 6.46 17.11 2.77
C LEU A 83 7.89 17.09 2.21
N ASN A 84 8.38 15.90 1.87
CA ASN A 84 9.67 15.75 1.19
C ASN A 84 9.55 16.18 -0.28
N LYS A 85 10.58 16.88 -0.74
CA LYS A 85 10.65 17.46 -2.09
C LYS A 85 11.38 16.55 -3.08
N GLY A 86 12.14 15.57 -2.60
CA GLY A 86 12.78 14.55 -3.42
C GLY A 86 11.81 13.50 -3.94
N SER A 87 12.22 12.71 -4.92
CA SER A 87 11.37 11.68 -5.52
C SER A 87 11.36 10.35 -4.76
N ARG A 88 10.22 9.67 -4.87
CA ARG A 88 9.95 8.29 -4.43
C ARG A 88 9.78 7.33 -5.60
N SER A 89 10.01 7.79 -6.82
CA SER A 89 9.95 6.96 -8.04
C SER A 89 11.31 6.87 -8.72
N TYR A 90 11.36 6.11 -9.81
CA TYR A 90 12.58 5.86 -10.58
C TYR A 90 13.30 7.17 -10.93
N PRO A 91 14.64 7.21 -10.83
CA PRO A 91 15.56 6.12 -10.45
C PRO A 91 15.86 6.01 -8.95
N THR A 92 15.22 6.85 -8.14
CA THR A 92 15.54 7.05 -6.73
C THR A 92 14.39 6.56 -5.86
N TYR A 93 13.79 5.43 -6.25
CA TYR A 93 12.50 5.06 -5.69
C TYR A 93 12.63 4.70 -4.21
N GLY A 94 11.62 5.13 -3.46
CA GLY A 94 11.35 4.62 -2.13
C GLY A 94 10.50 3.37 -2.24
N SER A 95 9.76 3.05 -1.18
CA SER A 95 8.71 2.04 -1.26
C SER A 95 7.47 2.52 -0.53
N GLN A 96 6.36 1.85 -0.80
CA GLN A 96 5.05 2.32 -0.42
C GLN A 96 4.07 1.16 -0.22
N VAL A 97 3.21 1.32 0.77
CA VAL A 97 2.28 0.26 1.19
C VAL A 97 0.98 0.85 1.71
N LEU A 98 -0.11 0.18 1.37
CA LEU A 98 -1.41 0.44 1.97
C LEU A 98 -1.46 -0.20 3.35
N LEU A 99 -1.58 0.63 4.39
CA LEU A 99 -1.70 0.16 5.78
C LEU A 99 -3.05 -0.55 6.00
N PRO A 100 -3.15 -1.41 7.03
CA PRO A 100 -4.36 -2.20 7.28
C PRO A 100 -5.67 -1.40 7.22
N LEU A 101 -6.59 -1.86 6.38
CA LEU A 101 -7.90 -1.25 6.18
C LEU A 101 -8.89 -1.71 7.25
N THR A 102 -9.77 -0.79 7.64
CA THR A 102 -10.98 -1.10 8.43
C THR A 102 -12.20 -0.67 7.62
N PRO A 103 -12.67 -1.49 6.66
CA PRO A 103 -13.56 -1.05 5.58
C PRO A 103 -15.02 -0.78 5.97
N CYS A 104 -15.42 -1.01 7.22
CA CYS A 104 -16.84 -0.99 7.61
C CYS A 104 -17.17 -0.03 8.75
N ARG A 105 -16.55 1.16 8.75
CA ARG A 105 -16.94 2.25 9.66
C ARG A 105 -17.08 3.56 8.87
N PRO A 106 -18.17 4.32 9.02
CA PRO A 106 -18.22 5.71 8.57
C PRO A 106 -16.99 6.47 9.11
N GLY A 107 -16.28 7.19 8.22
CA GLY A 107 -15.02 7.87 8.55
C GLY A 107 -13.76 6.98 8.58
N ALA A 108 -13.85 5.72 8.14
CA ALA A 108 -12.67 4.87 7.97
C ALA A 108 -11.68 5.51 6.99
N THR A 109 -10.51 5.89 7.50
CA THR A 109 -9.44 6.49 6.72
C THR A 109 -8.46 5.39 6.27
N ALA A 110 -8.37 5.17 4.96
CA ALA A 110 -7.26 4.42 4.39
C ALA A 110 -5.96 5.21 4.56
N ARG A 111 -4.84 4.53 4.81
CA ARG A 111 -3.55 5.19 5.02
C ARG A 111 -2.51 4.56 4.11
N VAL A 112 -1.82 5.38 3.33
CA VAL A 112 -0.67 4.96 2.52
C VAL A 112 0.58 5.42 3.23
N LEU A 113 1.46 4.49 3.56
CA LEU A 113 2.80 4.78 4.06
C LEU A 113 3.76 4.81 2.87
N VAL A 114 4.56 5.87 2.77
CA VAL A 114 5.68 5.97 1.83
C VAL A 114 6.96 6.17 2.61
N VAL A 115 8.02 5.44 2.25
CA VAL A 115 9.31 5.44 2.96
C VAL A 115 10.49 5.57 1.99
N GLY A 116 11.57 6.16 2.47
CA GLY A 116 12.84 6.21 1.73
C GLY A 116 12.79 7.11 0.50
N GLY A 117 13.65 6.87 -0.48
CA GLY A 117 13.77 7.62 -1.73
C GLY A 117 14.82 8.74 -1.68
N GLN A 118 14.73 9.66 -2.63
CA GLN A 118 15.60 10.83 -2.71
C GLN A 118 15.27 11.84 -1.61
N GLY A 119 16.31 12.46 -1.04
CA GLY A 119 16.19 13.55 -0.09
C GLY A 119 15.94 14.91 -0.77
N ASP A 120 15.68 15.94 0.04
CA ASP A 120 15.27 17.26 -0.45
C ASP A 120 16.36 18.01 -1.23
N ALA A 121 17.61 17.59 -1.09
CA ALA A 121 18.74 18.14 -1.83
C ALA A 121 18.73 17.60 -3.28
N GLY A 122 18.10 18.38 -4.18
CA GLY A 122 17.94 18.08 -5.60
C GLY A 122 16.55 17.52 -5.91
N PRO A 123 15.49 18.33 -5.94
CA PRO A 123 14.11 17.85 -6.12
C PRO A 123 13.83 17.32 -7.54
N ASP A 124 14.69 17.63 -8.51
CA ASP A 124 14.60 17.02 -9.84
C ASP A 124 15.24 15.64 -9.84
N HIS A 125 14.40 14.61 -9.78
CA HIS A 125 14.80 13.20 -9.84
C HIS A 125 15.42 12.77 -11.17
N ARG A 126 15.42 13.64 -12.18
CA ARG A 126 16.10 13.43 -13.45
C ARG A 126 17.50 14.04 -13.46
N SER A 127 17.78 14.95 -12.54
CA SER A 127 19.09 15.58 -12.34
C SER A 127 19.89 14.83 -11.27
N LEU A 128 20.31 13.62 -11.62
CA LEU A 128 21.05 12.74 -10.71
C LEU A 128 22.49 13.20 -10.56
N SER A 129 22.99 13.17 -9.33
CA SER A 129 24.40 13.47 -9.05
C SER A 129 24.98 12.52 -8.00
N PRO A 130 26.29 12.24 -8.04
CA PRO A 130 26.97 11.55 -6.94
C PRO A 130 26.89 12.28 -5.59
N GLY A 131 26.42 13.52 -5.53
CA GLY A 131 26.16 14.23 -4.26
C GLY A 131 24.74 14.02 -3.72
N GLN A 132 23.86 13.37 -4.48
CA GLN A 132 22.45 13.26 -4.15
C GLN A 132 22.25 12.48 -2.85
N ARG A 133 21.43 13.06 -1.97
CA ARG A 133 21.11 12.49 -0.67
C ARG A 133 19.93 11.54 -0.80
N THR A 134 19.99 10.45 -0.04
CA THR A 134 18.88 9.54 0.19
C THR A 134 18.25 9.87 1.54
N THR A 135 16.93 9.74 1.63
CA THR A 135 16.20 10.04 2.85
C THR A 135 15.85 8.78 3.65
N ASN A 136 15.72 8.95 4.95
CA ASN A 136 15.15 7.97 5.88
C ASN A 136 13.69 8.34 6.26
N THR A 137 13.15 9.40 5.65
CA THR A 137 11.81 9.89 5.98
C THR A 137 10.76 8.86 5.64
N ALA A 138 9.73 8.86 6.48
CA ALA A 138 8.46 8.18 6.25
C ALA A 138 7.35 9.23 6.28
N GLU A 139 6.36 9.05 5.41
CA GLU A 139 5.20 9.94 5.30
C GLU A 139 3.92 9.13 5.11
N ILE A 140 2.82 9.64 5.65
CA ILE A 140 1.50 9.00 5.59
C ILE A 140 0.52 9.93 4.89
N LEU A 141 -0.11 9.43 3.83
CA LEU A 141 -1.30 10.02 3.23
C LEU A 141 -2.54 9.38 3.86
N GLY A 142 -3.38 10.20 4.49
CA GLY A 142 -4.71 9.80 4.92
C GLY A 142 -5.73 10.01 3.80
N ILE A 143 -6.53 8.99 3.51
CA ILE A 143 -7.59 9.03 2.50
C ILE A 143 -8.89 8.66 3.21
N ASP A 144 -9.67 9.67 3.55
CA ASP A 144 -11.01 9.52 4.09
C ASP A 144 -11.98 9.34 2.92
N THR A 145 -12.47 8.12 2.79
CA THR A 145 -13.30 7.69 1.67
C THR A 145 -14.70 8.30 1.69
N ALA A 146 -15.11 8.93 2.81
CA ALA A 146 -16.36 9.67 2.92
C ALA A 146 -16.20 11.16 2.58
N ARG A 147 -14.98 11.70 2.59
CA ARG A 147 -14.72 13.12 2.30
C ARG A 147 -14.65 13.40 0.79
N PRO A 148 -14.91 14.65 0.36
CA PRO A 148 -14.59 15.11 -0.99
C PRO A 148 -13.10 14.85 -1.31
N LEU A 149 -12.81 14.40 -2.53
CA LEU A 149 -11.46 13.98 -2.91
C LEU A 149 -10.46 15.13 -3.06
N ASP A 150 -10.95 16.36 -3.12
CA ASP A 150 -10.19 17.62 -3.11
C ASP A 150 -9.99 18.18 -1.69
N ALA A 151 -10.72 17.67 -0.70
CA ALA A 151 -10.68 18.10 0.70
C ALA A 151 -10.26 16.97 1.66
N GLN A 152 -9.12 16.33 1.40
CA GLN A 152 -8.56 15.24 2.21
C GLN A 152 -7.50 15.70 3.22
N PRO A 153 -7.18 14.88 4.24
CA PRO A 153 -5.97 15.07 5.04
C PRO A 153 -4.71 15.15 4.15
N LYS A 154 -3.84 16.11 4.44
CA LYS A 154 -2.55 16.25 3.75
C LYS A 154 -1.57 15.15 4.22
N TRP A 155 -0.49 14.99 3.46
CA TRP A 155 0.66 14.20 3.90
C TRP A 155 1.18 14.70 5.24
N ARG A 156 1.59 13.76 6.09
CA ARG A 156 2.20 14.05 7.39
C ARG A 156 3.28 13.03 7.74
N ALA A 157 4.19 13.40 8.62
CA ALA A 157 5.06 12.43 9.28
C ALA A 157 4.25 11.46 10.16
N PRO A 158 4.72 10.21 10.34
CA PRO A 158 4.28 9.33 11.41
C PRO A 158 4.39 10.02 12.77
N LYS A 159 3.41 9.79 13.65
CA LYS A 159 3.37 10.41 14.98
C LYS A 159 4.25 9.72 16.03
N GLY A 160 4.72 8.50 15.73
CA GLY A 160 5.51 7.71 16.66
C GLY A 160 6.93 8.24 16.83
N ASN A 161 7.61 7.76 17.86
CA ASN A 161 9.02 8.03 18.10
C ASN A 161 9.78 6.71 18.31
N PRO A 162 10.65 6.27 17.39
CA PRO A 162 11.00 6.95 16.15
C PRO A 162 9.91 6.81 15.07
N GLY A 163 9.59 7.91 14.40
CA GLY A 163 8.59 7.98 13.32
C GLY A 163 9.18 7.87 11.91
N HIS A 164 10.49 7.69 11.81
CA HIS A 164 11.24 7.56 10.56
C HIS A 164 12.14 6.34 10.61
N LEU A 165 12.66 5.93 9.46
CA LEU A 165 13.62 4.85 9.37
C LEU A 165 14.90 5.25 10.13
N ALA A 166 15.55 4.28 10.77
CA ALA A 166 16.89 4.43 11.30
C ALA A 166 17.93 4.60 10.19
N HIS A 167 17.65 4.05 8.99
CA HIS A 167 18.53 4.11 7.84
C HIS A 167 17.86 4.81 6.65
N SER A 168 18.59 5.70 5.98
CA SER A 168 18.21 6.19 4.67
C SER A 168 18.16 5.02 3.68
N ARG A 169 17.16 4.97 2.80
CA ARG A 169 17.02 3.88 1.82
C ARG A 169 16.46 4.37 0.48
N VAL A 170 17.12 4.06 -0.61
CA VAL A 170 16.51 3.91 -1.94
C VAL A 170 16.39 2.42 -2.26
N LEU A 171 15.51 2.06 -3.20
CA LEU A 171 15.37 0.69 -3.72
C LEU A 171 14.98 -0.35 -2.65
N CYS A 172 14.39 0.10 -1.54
CA CYS A 172 13.89 -0.80 -0.51
C CYS A 172 12.54 -1.41 -0.92
N GLY A 173 12.12 -2.44 -0.19
CA GLY A 173 10.78 -3.01 -0.30
C GLY A 173 10.02 -2.85 1.01
N THR A 174 8.75 -2.46 0.91
CA THR A 174 7.76 -2.55 2.00
C THR A 174 6.87 -3.77 1.80
N THR A 175 6.90 -4.71 2.75
CA THR A 175 6.07 -5.91 2.76
C THR A 175 5.11 -5.89 3.94
N LEU A 176 3.81 -6.00 3.66
CA LEU A 176 2.78 -6.12 4.68
C LEU A 176 2.76 -7.53 5.27
N LEU A 177 2.89 -7.63 6.60
CA LEU A 177 2.96 -8.90 7.31
C LEU A 177 1.59 -9.32 7.88
N ALA A 178 1.46 -10.61 8.19
CA ALA A 178 0.21 -11.18 8.72
C ALA A 178 -0.23 -10.62 10.08
N TYR A 179 0.66 -10.00 10.85
CA TYR A 179 0.30 -9.30 12.09
C TYR A 179 0.01 -7.80 11.86
N GLY A 180 -0.11 -7.38 10.59
CA GLY A 180 -0.51 -6.04 10.19
C GLY A 180 0.60 -4.99 10.24
N THR A 181 1.82 -5.35 10.64
CA THR A 181 2.99 -4.47 10.50
C THR A 181 3.56 -4.50 9.10
N VAL A 182 4.45 -3.55 8.84
CA VAL A 182 5.17 -3.45 7.58
C VAL A 182 6.64 -3.75 7.82
N LEU A 183 7.18 -4.72 7.10
CA LEU A 183 8.62 -4.93 6.99
C LEU A 183 9.18 -3.98 5.92
N VAL A 184 10.17 -3.18 6.29
CA VAL A 184 11.01 -2.43 5.36
C VAL A 184 12.35 -3.16 5.28
N SER A 185 12.73 -3.58 4.07
CA SER A 185 13.93 -4.39 3.88
C SER A 185 14.72 -4.02 2.62
N GLY A 186 16.02 -4.31 2.68
CA GLY A 186 16.96 -4.06 1.59
C GLY A 186 17.15 -2.58 1.29
N GLY A 187 17.56 -2.31 0.06
CA GLY A 187 17.88 -0.98 -0.43
C GLY A 187 19.30 -0.53 -0.06
N ALA A 188 19.57 0.73 -0.41
CA ALA A 188 20.88 1.34 -0.31
C ALA A 188 20.80 2.73 0.34
N ALA A 189 21.80 3.07 1.15
CA ALA A 189 21.80 4.30 1.93
C ALA A 189 22.12 5.57 1.13
N ASN A 190 22.61 5.42 -0.09
CA ASN A 190 22.88 6.53 -1.00
C ASN A 190 22.80 6.09 -2.47
N ARG A 191 22.86 7.09 -3.36
CA ARG A 191 22.79 6.94 -4.83
C ARG A 191 21.39 6.50 -5.31
N TRP A 192 21.33 5.87 -6.48
CA TRP A 192 20.11 5.54 -7.23
C TRP A 192 20.36 4.32 -8.11
N ASP A 193 19.30 3.59 -8.44
CA ASP A 193 19.29 2.51 -9.43
C ASP A 193 20.52 1.57 -9.36
N ASP A 194 21.08 1.20 -10.51
CA ASP A 194 22.30 0.39 -10.64
C ASP A 194 23.58 1.08 -10.12
N GLN A 195 23.49 2.38 -9.78
CA GLN A 195 24.59 3.12 -9.17
C GLN A 195 24.53 3.13 -7.65
N ASN A 196 23.62 2.35 -7.05
CA ASN A 196 23.47 2.23 -5.62
C ASN A 196 24.79 1.91 -4.91
N ARG A 197 24.96 2.43 -3.69
CA ARG A 197 26.12 2.17 -2.84
C ARG A 197 25.65 2.00 -1.41
N VAL A 198 26.49 1.40 -0.57
CA VAL A 198 26.24 1.23 0.87
C VAL A 198 24.93 0.45 1.12
N PRO A 199 24.94 -0.88 0.94
CA PRO A 199 23.75 -1.69 1.16
C PRO A 199 23.27 -1.58 2.61
N VAL A 200 21.94 -1.54 2.79
CA VAL A 200 21.33 -1.53 4.12
C VAL A 200 20.86 -2.93 4.47
N ASN A 201 21.65 -3.61 5.31
CA ASN A 201 21.42 -5.01 5.68
C ASN A 201 20.41 -5.17 6.83
N ASP A 202 20.33 -4.16 7.69
CA ASP A 202 19.33 -4.13 8.75
C ASP A 202 17.94 -3.96 8.12
N ALA A 203 16.96 -4.68 8.63
CA ALA A 203 15.55 -4.49 8.27
C ALA A 203 14.83 -3.80 9.43
N GLU A 204 13.70 -3.17 9.13
CA GLU A 204 12.94 -2.39 10.10
C GLU A 204 11.47 -2.76 10.03
N LEU A 205 10.78 -2.72 11.15
CA LEU A 205 9.35 -2.97 11.27
C LEU A 205 8.66 -1.66 11.57
N PHE A 206 7.62 -1.34 10.81
CA PHE A 206 6.72 -0.23 11.12
C PHE A 206 5.43 -0.78 11.74
N GLY A 207 5.10 -0.29 12.93
CA GLY A 207 3.84 -0.59 13.62
C GLY A 207 2.75 0.43 13.26
N PRO A 208 1.69 0.09 12.51
CA PRO A 208 0.72 1.09 12.03
C PRO A 208 -0.19 1.69 13.11
N ALA A 209 -0.26 1.07 14.29
CA ALA A 209 -1.04 1.56 15.43
C ALA A 209 -0.26 2.63 16.22
N THR A 210 1.01 2.35 16.50
CA THR A 210 1.93 3.23 17.21
C THR A 210 2.57 4.27 16.28
N GLU A 211 2.61 3.97 14.99
CA GLU A 211 3.33 4.69 13.94
C GLU A 211 4.83 4.82 14.24
N THR A 212 5.41 3.75 14.81
CA THR A 212 6.81 3.68 15.20
C THR A 212 7.58 2.69 14.34
N PHE A 213 8.86 3.00 14.09
CA PHE A 213 9.82 2.04 13.54
C PHE A 213 10.59 1.33 14.66
N THR A 214 10.85 0.04 14.47
CA THR A 214 11.72 -0.76 15.34
C THR A 214 12.64 -1.64 14.50
N PRO A 215 13.87 -1.93 14.94
CA PRO A 215 14.71 -2.91 14.25
C PRO A 215 14.01 -4.26 14.11
N ALA A 216 14.12 -4.88 12.93
CA ALA A 216 13.80 -6.29 12.76
C ALA A 216 15.01 -7.15 13.17
N ALA A 217 14.82 -8.47 13.26
CA ALA A 217 15.94 -9.39 13.40
C ALA A 217 16.95 -9.20 12.26
N LYS A 218 18.24 -9.11 12.60
CA LYS A 218 19.32 -8.88 11.63
C LYS A 218 19.41 -10.04 10.64
N ALA A 219 19.50 -9.71 9.35
CA ALA A 219 19.84 -10.70 8.33
C ALA A 219 21.35 -10.96 8.36
N ALA A 220 21.76 -12.22 8.41
CA ALA A 220 23.19 -12.59 8.45
C ALA A 220 23.91 -12.43 7.08
N THR A 221 23.17 -12.37 5.97
CA THR A 221 23.68 -12.27 4.58
C THR A 221 22.71 -11.51 3.65
N ASP A 222 23.20 -11.11 2.47
CA ASP A 222 22.41 -10.52 1.36
C ASP A 222 21.29 -11.47 0.88
N ARG A 223 20.09 -10.94 0.63
CA ARG A 223 18.90 -11.71 0.24
C ARG A 223 18.83 -11.90 -1.29
N ARG A 224 19.63 -12.83 -1.83
CA ARG A 224 19.43 -13.39 -3.19
C ARG A 224 18.51 -14.61 -3.12
N THR A 225 17.62 -14.75 -4.11
CA THR A 225 16.42 -15.59 -4.01
C THR A 225 16.65 -17.07 -4.36
N THR A 226 16.16 -17.98 -3.52
CA THR A 226 15.64 -19.31 -3.91
C THR A 226 14.51 -19.68 -2.94
N ARG A 227 13.34 -20.07 -3.47
CA ARG A 227 12.09 -20.26 -2.70
C ARG A 227 11.72 -21.75 -2.61
N PRO A 228 11.36 -22.29 -1.44
CA PRO A 228 10.58 -23.51 -1.33
C PRO A 228 9.06 -23.21 -1.35
N SER A 229 8.27 -24.15 -1.88
CA SER A 229 6.80 -24.13 -1.96
C SER A 229 6.16 -25.12 -1.00
N CYS A 230 4.92 -24.88 -0.55
CA CYS A 230 4.08 -25.88 0.12
C CYS A 230 2.61 -25.80 -0.34
N SER A 231 1.93 -26.94 -0.29
CA SER A 231 0.76 -27.37 -1.07
C SER A 231 -0.62 -27.05 -0.45
N SER A 232 -1.54 -26.63 -1.34
CA SER A 232 -3.02 -26.62 -1.35
C SER A 232 -3.87 -26.50 -0.06
N SER A 233 -4.91 -25.65 -0.11
CA SER A 233 -6.27 -25.98 0.39
C SER A 233 -7.31 -25.04 -0.23
N THR A 234 -8.54 -25.54 -0.40
CA THR A 234 -9.59 -24.99 -1.29
C THR A 234 -10.78 -24.50 -0.47
N GLU A 235 -11.01 -23.19 -0.34
CA GLU A 235 -12.30 -22.66 0.13
C GLU A 235 -12.69 -21.38 -0.65
N ARG A 236 -13.89 -21.40 -1.25
CA ARG A 236 -14.49 -20.28 -2.00
C ARG A 236 -15.34 -19.44 -1.05
N CYS A 237 -15.03 -18.15 -0.91
CA CYS A 237 -15.96 -17.18 -0.34
C CYS A 237 -16.79 -16.58 -1.47
N SER A 238 -18.05 -17.04 -1.58
CA SER A 238 -19.07 -16.41 -2.42
C SER A 238 -19.77 -15.28 -1.67
N ARG A 239 -20.53 -14.44 -2.39
CA ARG A 239 -21.29 -13.22 -2.02
C ARG A 239 -22.28 -13.32 -0.84
N GLN A 240 -22.07 -14.21 0.14
CA GLN A 240 -22.94 -14.29 1.31
C GLN A 240 -22.80 -13.01 2.15
N LYS A 241 -23.91 -12.52 2.70
CA LYS A 241 -23.92 -11.31 3.56
C LYS A 241 -23.03 -11.48 4.81
N GLU A 242 -22.84 -12.72 5.23
CA GLU A 242 -21.97 -13.14 6.34
C GLU A 242 -21.34 -14.49 5.98
N PHE A 243 -20.15 -14.77 6.51
CA PHE A 243 -19.54 -16.10 6.45
C PHE A 243 -18.90 -16.43 7.81
N THR A 244 -19.00 -17.70 8.21
CA THR A 244 -18.50 -18.16 9.51
C THR A 244 -17.14 -18.81 9.36
N VAL A 245 -16.17 -18.36 10.16
CA VAL A 245 -14.84 -18.97 10.25
C VAL A 245 -14.74 -19.64 11.62
N THR A 246 -14.67 -20.97 11.62
CA THR A 246 -14.39 -21.73 12.84
C THR A 246 -12.89 -21.68 13.11
N VAL A 247 -12.50 -21.22 14.30
CA VAL A 247 -11.08 -21.20 14.71
C VAL A 247 -10.87 -22.32 15.73
N SER A 248 -10.43 -23.47 15.25
CA SER A 248 -10.15 -24.65 16.08
C SER A 248 -8.67 -24.73 16.46
N GLY A 249 -8.38 -25.25 17.66
CA GLY A 249 -7.00 -25.58 18.07
C GLY A 249 -6.09 -24.41 18.43
N ALA A 250 -6.61 -23.19 18.49
CA ALA A 250 -5.91 -22.12 19.18
C ALA A 250 -6.18 -22.26 20.68
N THR A 251 -5.13 -22.43 21.49
CA THR A 251 -5.22 -22.17 22.92
C THR A 251 -5.48 -20.68 23.13
N VAL A 252 -6.69 -20.21 22.84
CA VAL A 252 -7.12 -18.84 23.16
C VAL A 252 -7.49 -18.82 24.62
N GLY A 253 -6.43 -18.85 25.42
CA GLY A 253 -6.52 -18.98 26.85
C GLY A 253 -7.08 -17.75 27.55
N LYS A 254 -7.31 -16.61 26.87
CA LYS A 254 -7.91 -15.41 27.50
C LYS A 254 -8.67 -14.51 26.51
N VAL A 255 -9.94 -14.83 26.26
CA VAL A 255 -11.11 -13.92 26.16
C VAL A 255 -11.96 -14.06 24.88
N PRO A 256 -13.27 -14.35 25.04
CA PRO A 256 -14.33 -14.03 24.09
C PRO A 256 -14.43 -12.52 23.80
N GLY A 257 -14.39 -12.11 22.52
CA GLY A 257 -14.66 -10.73 22.09
C GLY A 257 -13.45 -9.85 21.75
N ARG A 258 -12.21 -10.38 21.76
CA ARG A 258 -11.00 -9.60 21.35
C ARG A 258 -10.21 -10.17 20.18
N ALA A 259 -10.40 -11.43 19.82
CA ALA A 259 -9.83 -11.97 18.60
C ALA A 259 -10.53 -11.36 17.37
N ARG A 260 -9.74 -11.07 16.33
CA ARG A 260 -10.20 -10.41 15.10
C ARG A 260 -9.82 -11.27 13.90
N LEU A 261 -10.64 -11.22 12.85
CA LEU A 261 -10.32 -11.86 11.58
C LEU A 261 -9.81 -10.83 10.59
N ALA A 262 -8.83 -11.23 9.77
CA ALA A 262 -8.36 -10.44 8.66
C ALA A 262 -8.11 -11.30 7.42
N ILE A 263 -8.19 -10.66 6.26
CA ILE A 263 -7.73 -11.22 4.99
C ILE A 263 -6.53 -10.41 4.47
N VAL A 264 -5.51 -11.12 3.99
CA VAL A 264 -4.28 -10.54 3.44
C VAL A 264 -4.14 -10.96 1.99
N ARG A 265 -4.19 -10.01 1.06
CA ARG A 265 -4.05 -10.30 -0.37
C ARG A 265 -2.62 -10.73 -0.67
N LEU A 266 -2.45 -11.74 -1.51
CA LEU A 266 -1.13 -12.13 -1.99
C LEU A 266 -0.52 -10.97 -2.79
N GLY A 267 0.69 -10.57 -2.40
CA GLY A 267 1.44 -9.50 -3.06
C GLY A 267 2.14 -9.98 -4.32
N SER A 268 2.33 -9.06 -5.28
CA SER A 268 3.22 -9.22 -6.42
C SER A 268 4.09 -7.97 -6.53
N ALA A 269 5.40 -8.13 -6.35
CA ALA A 269 6.30 -7.01 -6.14
C ALA A 269 7.35 -6.90 -7.24
N THR A 270 7.53 -5.70 -7.77
CA THR A 270 8.64 -5.33 -8.66
C THR A 270 8.98 -3.86 -8.47
N HIS A 271 10.27 -3.49 -8.57
CA HIS A 271 10.72 -2.09 -8.51
C HIS A 271 10.21 -1.29 -7.30
N GLY A 272 10.11 -1.92 -6.12
CA GLY A 272 9.61 -1.27 -4.90
C GLY A 272 8.09 -1.07 -4.85
N ASN A 273 7.37 -1.56 -5.87
CA ASN A 273 5.93 -1.46 -6.00
C ASN A 273 5.28 -2.83 -5.86
N ASP A 274 4.27 -2.89 -5.00
CA ASP A 274 3.34 -4.01 -4.88
C ASP A 274 1.95 -3.42 -4.69
N THR A 275 1.18 -3.36 -5.77
CA THR A 275 -0.19 -2.82 -5.78
C THR A 275 -1.21 -3.86 -5.35
N ASP A 276 -0.79 -5.12 -5.18
CA ASP A 276 -1.68 -6.19 -4.76
C ASP A 276 -1.79 -6.29 -3.25
N GLN A 277 -0.67 -6.15 -2.52
CA GLN A 277 -0.63 -6.34 -1.07
C GLN A 277 -1.66 -5.47 -0.35
N ARG A 278 -2.43 -6.11 0.51
CA ARG A 278 -3.53 -5.47 1.23
C ARG A 278 -3.90 -6.29 2.45
N TYR A 279 -4.07 -5.62 3.57
CA TYR A 279 -4.56 -6.22 4.80
C TYR A 279 -5.91 -5.61 5.13
N VAL A 280 -6.93 -6.45 5.29
CA VAL A 280 -8.30 -6.00 5.53
C VAL A 280 -8.85 -6.66 6.78
N TRP A 281 -9.19 -5.86 7.78
CA TRP A 281 -9.93 -6.35 8.93
C TRP A 281 -11.37 -6.69 8.54
N LEU A 282 -11.83 -7.88 8.92
CA LEU A 282 -13.21 -8.30 8.74
C LEU A 282 -14.06 -7.85 9.94
N PRO A 283 -15.25 -7.26 9.72
CA PRO A 283 -16.14 -6.90 10.81
C PRO A 283 -16.69 -8.16 11.46
N PRO A 284 -16.58 -8.31 12.78
CA PRO A 284 -17.22 -9.43 13.46
C PRO A 284 -18.75 -9.26 13.46
N ALA A 285 -19.46 -10.34 13.18
CA ALA A 285 -20.92 -10.48 13.31
C ALA A 285 -21.30 -11.19 14.61
N GLY A 286 -20.41 -12.02 15.16
CA GLY A 286 -20.65 -12.73 16.41
C GLY A 286 -19.49 -13.63 16.81
N TRP A 287 -19.52 -14.05 18.07
CA TRP A 287 -18.61 -15.04 18.64
C TRP A 287 -19.44 -16.12 19.33
N ALA A 288 -19.04 -17.37 19.16
CA ALA A 288 -19.65 -18.49 19.87
C ALA A 288 -18.57 -19.43 20.41
N ALA A 289 -18.79 -19.96 21.62
CA ALA A 289 -17.99 -21.03 22.19
C ALA A 289 -18.54 -22.38 21.72
N THR A 290 -17.65 -23.30 21.34
CA THR A 290 -17.99 -24.66 20.93
C THR A 290 -17.09 -25.63 21.68
N GLY A 291 -17.51 -26.03 22.88
CA GLY A 291 -16.69 -26.86 23.76
C GLY A 291 -15.41 -26.14 24.22
N LYS A 292 -14.23 -26.65 23.83
CA LYS A 292 -12.93 -26.00 24.08
C LYS A 292 -12.53 -25.00 22.98
N ASP A 293 -13.23 -25.01 21.85
CA ASP A 293 -12.98 -24.15 20.71
C ASP A 293 -13.92 -22.94 20.69
N TRP A 294 -13.69 -22.03 19.75
CA TRP A 294 -14.49 -20.83 19.54
C TRP A 294 -14.59 -20.53 18.04
N SER A 295 -15.68 -19.89 17.64
CA SER A 295 -15.92 -19.47 16.26
C SER A 295 -16.14 -17.96 16.19
N ILE A 296 -15.69 -17.36 15.09
CA ILE A 296 -15.98 -15.97 14.75
C ILE A 296 -16.80 -15.96 13.47
N THR A 297 -17.98 -15.35 13.52
CA THR A 297 -18.73 -15.02 12.31
C THR A 297 -18.28 -13.66 11.82
N ALA A 298 -17.93 -13.53 10.53
CA ALA A 298 -17.54 -12.27 9.92
C ALA A 298 -18.61 -11.80 8.92
N LYS A 299 -18.81 -10.49 8.84
CA LYS A 299 -19.62 -9.88 7.78
C LYS A 299 -18.82 -9.80 6.49
N ALA A 300 -19.51 -9.96 5.37
CA ALA A 300 -18.91 -9.64 4.09
C ALA A 300 -18.54 -8.15 4.01
N LEU A 301 -17.53 -7.88 3.19
CA LEU A 301 -17.10 -6.52 2.89
C LEU A 301 -18.09 -5.92 1.91
N GLY A 302 -18.92 -4.99 2.39
CA GLY A 302 -20.03 -4.42 1.61
C GLY A 302 -19.61 -3.75 0.30
N ASN A 303 -18.37 -3.24 0.23
CA ASN A 303 -17.81 -2.65 -0.99
C ASN A 303 -16.65 -3.52 -1.52
N PRO A 304 -16.71 -4.05 -2.76
CA PRO A 304 -15.69 -4.93 -3.32
C PRO A 304 -14.34 -4.23 -3.55
N ALA A 305 -14.28 -2.90 -3.63
CA ALA A 305 -13.01 -2.19 -3.68
C ALA A 305 -12.22 -2.28 -2.36
N ALA A 306 -12.85 -2.67 -1.25
CA ALA A 306 -12.15 -3.00 -0.01
C ALA A 306 -11.32 -4.27 -0.14
N ALA A 307 -11.86 -5.30 -0.80
CA ALA A 307 -11.17 -6.55 -1.11
C ALA A 307 -11.53 -7.02 -2.54
N PRO A 308 -10.80 -6.51 -3.55
CA PRO A 308 -11.01 -6.88 -4.93
C PRO A 308 -10.95 -8.40 -5.13
N PRO A 309 -11.65 -8.95 -6.12
CA PRO A 309 -11.63 -10.38 -6.41
C PRO A 309 -10.20 -10.91 -6.55
N GLY A 310 -9.94 -12.08 -5.97
CA GLY A 310 -8.60 -12.65 -5.96
C GLY A 310 -8.35 -13.58 -4.78
N TYR A 311 -7.10 -14.02 -4.64
CA TYR A 311 -6.66 -14.90 -3.57
C TYR A 311 -6.13 -14.12 -2.37
N TYR A 312 -6.53 -14.56 -1.19
CA TYR A 312 -6.15 -13.98 0.11
C TYR A 312 -5.75 -15.09 1.08
N GLN A 313 -4.95 -14.73 2.08
CA GLN A 313 -4.78 -15.49 3.30
C GLN A 313 -5.79 -14.99 4.33
N LEU A 314 -6.65 -15.87 4.83
CA LEU A 314 -7.49 -15.64 6.01
C LEU A 314 -6.71 -15.99 7.27
N ILE A 315 -6.71 -15.08 8.24
CA ILE A 315 -6.01 -15.23 9.52
C ILE A 315 -6.92 -14.80 10.67
N ALA A 316 -6.73 -15.46 11.82
CA ALA A 316 -7.22 -14.98 13.11
C ALA A 316 -6.06 -14.29 13.84
N VAL A 317 -6.34 -13.17 14.50
CA VAL A 317 -5.38 -12.43 15.31
C VAL A 317 -5.92 -12.33 16.73
N ASP A 318 -5.13 -12.78 17.70
CA ASP A 318 -5.51 -12.74 19.10
C ASP A 318 -5.44 -11.33 19.71
N ALA A 319 -5.79 -11.20 20.98
CA ALA A 319 -5.76 -9.92 21.69
C ALA A 319 -4.33 -9.34 21.88
N ALA A 320 -3.30 -10.18 21.79
CA ALA A 320 -1.89 -9.79 21.87
C ALA A 320 -1.30 -9.41 20.49
N GLY A 321 -2.06 -9.60 19.40
CA GLY A 321 -1.61 -9.32 18.04
C GLY A 321 -0.95 -10.52 17.35
N THR A 322 -1.02 -11.71 17.93
CA THR A 322 -0.44 -12.95 17.38
C THR A 322 -1.34 -13.50 16.27
N PRO A 323 -0.85 -13.65 15.02
CA PRO A 323 -1.63 -14.20 13.93
C PRO A 323 -1.56 -15.74 13.91
N SER A 324 -2.64 -16.37 13.45
CA SER A 324 -2.63 -17.79 13.05
C SER A 324 -1.85 -18.00 11.74
N PRO A 325 -1.51 -19.24 11.38
CA PRO A 325 -1.20 -19.57 9.99
C PRO A 325 -2.32 -19.12 9.05
N GLY A 326 -1.95 -18.67 7.85
CA GLY A 326 -2.89 -18.22 6.83
C GLY A 326 -3.57 -19.38 6.09
N ARG A 327 -4.89 -19.29 5.91
CA ARG A 327 -5.67 -20.19 5.05
C ARG A 327 -6.00 -19.53 3.73
N MET A 328 -5.78 -20.22 2.61
CA MET A 328 -6.08 -19.65 1.29
C MET A 328 -7.58 -19.58 1.07
N VAL A 329 -8.08 -18.37 0.83
CA VAL A 329 -9.47 -18.11 0.46
C VAL A 329 -9.51 -17.30 -0.84
N ARG A 330 -10.60 -17.42 -1.58
CA ARG A 330 -10.84 -16.61 -2.78
C ARG A 330 -12.01 -15.67 -2.57
N ALA A 331 -11.78 -14.36 -2.71
CA ALA A 331 -12.82 -13.37 -2.85
C ALA A 331 -13.36 -13.40 -4.28
N THR A 332 -14.67 -13.44 -4.44
CA THR A 332 -15.36 -13.45 -5.74
C THR A 332 -16.16 -12.16 -5.92
N ALA A 333 -16.28 -11.74 -7.19
CA ALA A 333 -17.10 -10.58 -7.55
C ALA A 333 -18.57 -10.88 -7.31
#